data_AF-A0A8H6PHK3-F1
#
_entry.id   AF-A0A8H6PHK3-F1
#
_cell.length_a   1.000
_cell.length_b   1.000
_cell.length_c   1.000
_cell.angle_alpha   90.00
_cell.angle_beta   90.00
_cell.angle_gamma   90.00
#
_symmetry.space_group_name_H-M   'P 1'
#
loop_
_entity.id
_entity.type
_entity.pdbx_description
1 polymer ?
#
loop_
_entity_poly.entity_id
_entity_poly.type
_entity_poly.pdbx_seq_one_letter_code
_entity_poly.pdbx_strand_id
1 'polypeptide(L)'
;MFSGLKSQWRGWKLEIEGKIEEDAAAIGNERSQLRYIYSRLEGSAKTNITTFYELELRKVSPSPQALINRLDILYGERNRKDKAIQALHTIRQKEDEPFTAFYPRFEKEVANAEAESWEDSSKISYLRNALHPKLKAHLIGCSKSELQTYVAFATKCEEISNQMELFGEWKNMSNNSQRRMDQSKPMPHVWDEIRMGILRNDRKIKP
;
A
#
# COMPACT_ATOMS: atom_id res chain seq x y z
N MET A 1 11.97 -17.64 -11.23
CA MET A 1 12.77 -18.52 -10.36
C MET A 1 12.59 -18.03 -8.93
N PHE A 2 12.75 -18.88 -7.91
CA PHE A 2 12.70 -18.46 -6.51
C PHE A 2 14.09 -18.48 -5.88
N SER A 3 14.52 -17.31 -5.41
CA SER A 3 15.87 -17.08 -4.87
C SER A 3 15.98 -17.25 -3.36
N GLY A 4 14.86 -17.22 -2.62
CA GLY A 4 14.81 -17.30 -1.15
C GLY A 4 14.25 -16.05 -0.45
N LEU A 5 13.84 -15.01 -1.19
CA LEU A 5 13.23 -13.82 -0.60
C LEU A 5 11.79 -14.12 -0.11
N LYS A 6 11.54 -13.99 1.21
CA LYS A 6 10.24 -14.32 1.82
C LYS A 6 9.06 -13.56 1.20
N SER A 7 9.25 -12.31 0.80
CA SER A 7 8.22 -11.51 0.13
C SER A 7 7.76 -12.09 -1.22
N GLN A 8 8.60 -12.90 -1.87
CA GLN A 8 8.28 -13.56 -3.14
C GLN A 8 7.65 -14.94 -2.96
N TRP A 9 7.78 -15.54 -1.76
CA TRP A 9 7.39 -16.93 -1.50
C TRP A 9 5.95 -17.23 -1.88
N ARG A 10 5.01 -16.39 -1.45
CA ARG A 10 3.57 -16.64 -1.66
C ARG A 10 3.20 -16.65 -3.15
N GLY A 11 3.65 -15.64 -3.90
CA GLY A 11 3.36 -15.57 -5.34
C GLY A 11 3.97 -16.75 -6.08
N TRP A 12 5.24 -17.05 -5.80
CA TRP A 12 5.92 -18.18 -6.42
C TRP A 12 5.30 -19.53 -6.08
N LYS A 13 4.87 -19.74 -4.83
CA LYS A 13 4.21 -20.98 -4.39
C LYS A 13 2.93 -21.21 -5.19
N LEU A 14 2.08 -20.19 -5.32
CA LEU A 14 0.83 -20.28 -6.11
C LEU A 14 1.11 -20.57 -7.58
N GLU A 15 2.12 -19.94 -8.18
CA GLU A 15 2.52 -20.21 -9.57
C GLU A 15 2.96 -21.66 -9.77
N ILE A 16 3.73 -22.22 -8.82
CA ILE A 16 4.22 -23.60 -8.92
C ILE A 16 3.11 -24.62 -8.67
N GLU A 17 2.27 -24.39 -7.65
CA GLU A 17 1.13 -25.26 -7.36
C GLU A 17 0.17 -25.30 -8.55
N GLY A 18 -0.20 -24.15 -9.11
CA GLY A 18 -1.04 -24.08 -10.31
C GLY A 18 -0.38 -24.76 -11.52
N LYS A 19 0.93 -24.59 -11.72
CA LYS A 19 1.64 -25.25 -12.83
C LYS A 19 1.68 -26.77 -12.69
N ILE A 20 1.81 -27.28 -11.48
CA ILE A 20 1.75 -28.73 -11.23
C ILE A 20 0.33 -29.23 -11.45
N GLU A 21 -0.69 -28.50 -11.01
CA GLU A 21 -2.09 -28.86 -11.20
C GLU A 21 -2.47 -28.95 -12.70
N GLU A 22 -2.11 -27.93 -13.49
CA GLU A 22 -2.46 -27.85 -14.92
C GLU A 22 -1.61 -28.80 -15.78
N ASP A 23 -0.30 -28.85 -15.54
CA ASP A 23 0.65 -29.56 -16.42
C ASP A 23 1.15 -30.88 -15.84
N ALA A 24 0.56 -31.42 -14.77
CA ALA A 24 1.00 -32.66 -14.12
C ALA A 24 1.29 -33.78 -15.13
N ALA A 25 0.36 -34.00 -16.07
CA ALA A 25 0.49 -35.05 -17.08
C ALA A 25 1.65 -34.80 -18.07
N ALA A 26 1.90 -33.54 -18.43
CA ALA A 26 3.00 -33.16 -19.33
C ALA A 26 4.36 -33.20 -18.63
N ILE A 27 4.41 -32.83 -17.34
CA ILE A 27 5.62 -32.92 -16.51
C ILE A 27 5.97 -34.39 -16.24
N GLY A 28 4.96 -35.24 -16.10
CA GLY A 28 5.09 -36.68 -15.88
C GLY A 28 4.91 -37.07 -14.41
N ASN A 29 5.60 -38.13 -14.00
CA ASN A 29 5.45 -38.69 -12.66
C ASN A 29 5.96 -37.77 -11.55
N GLU A 30 5.72 -38.16 -10.30
CA GLU A 30 6.06 -37.42 -9.08
C GLU A 30 7.55 -37.08 -9.01
N ARG A 31 8.42 -37.97 -9.51
CA ARG A 31 9.86 -37.71 -9.57
C ARG A 31 10.19 -36.59 -10.55
N SER A 32 9.55 -36.55 -11.71
CA SER A 32 9.70 -35.44 -12.68
C SER A 32 9.15 -34.13 -12.14
N GLN A 33 7.99 -34.16 -11.47
CA GLN A 33 7.41 -32.98 -10.82
C GLN A 33 8.31 -32.44 -9.69
N LEU A 34 8.89 -33.32 -8.87
CA LEU A 34 9.86 -32.93 -7.85
C LEU A 34 11.11 -32.25 -8.46
N ARG A 35 11.64 -32.81 -9.56
CA ARG A 35 12.76 -32.22 -10.32
C ARG A 35 12.38 -30.86 -10.90
N TYR A 36 11.15 -30.72 -11.40
CA TYR A 36 10.64 -29.46 -11.93
C TYR A 36 10.58 -28.38 -10.86
N ILE A 37 10.02 -28.66 -9.67
CA ILE A 37 10.01 -27.69 -8.57
C ILE A 37 11.44 -27.26 -8.22
N TYR A 38 12.35 -28.22 -8.07
CA TYR A 38 13.75 -27.94 -7.73
C TYR A 38 14.47 -27.13 -8.82
N SER A 39 14.16 -27.36 -10.10
CA SER A 39 14.75 -26.59 -11.20
C SER A 39 14.31 -25.14 -11.20
N ARG A 40 13.13 -24.82 -10.62
CA ARG A 40 12.59 -23.47 -10.47
C ARG A 40 13.16 -22.69 -9.28
N LEU A 41 14.08 -23.28 -8.54
CA LEU A 41 14.82 -22.67 -7.44
C LEU A 41 16.20 -22.18 -7.91
N GLU A 42 16.65 -21.10 -7.29
CA GLU A 42 17.98 -20.52 -7.49
C GLU A 42 18.54 -19.96 -6.17
N GLY A 43 19.78 -19.48 -6.20
CA GLY A 43 20.39 -18.78 -5.07
C GLY A 43 20.33 -19.56 -3.75
N SER A 44 20.07 -18.85 -2.66
CA SER A 44 20.06 -19.43 -1.31
C SER A 44 18.91 -20.43 -1.12
N ALA A 45 17.75 -20.23 -1.78
CA ALA A 45 16.66 -21.20 -1.74
C ALA A 45 17.09 -22.57 -2.24
N LYS A 46 17.79 -22.62 -3.39
CA LYS A 46 18.28 -23.88 -3.95
C LYS A 46 19.30 -24.52 -3.01
N THR A 47 20.33 -23.77 -2.59
CA THR A 47 21.38 -24.26 -1.69
C THR A 47 20.82 -24.84 -0.40
N ASN A 48 19.87 -24.15 0.23
CA ASN A 48 19.30 -24.55 1.52
C ASN A 48 18.43 -25.82 1.43
N ILE A 49 17.88 -26.12 0.25
CA ILE A 49 16.96 -27.25 0.07
C ILE A 49 17.61 -28.46 -0.59
N THR A 50 18.80 -28.33 -1.19
CA THR A 50 19.47 -29.39 -1.97
C THR A 50 19.53 -30.72 -1.22
N THR A 51 20.01 -30.72 0.03
CA THR A 51 20.11 -31.96 0.83
C THR A 51 18.75 -32.61 1.04
N PHE A 52 17.70 -31.83 1.31
CA PHE A 52 16.35 -32.36 1.48
C PHE A 52 15.81 -32.94 0.16
N TYR A 53 16.00 -32.21 -0.95
CA TYR A 53 15.61 -32.67 -2.29
C TYR A 53 16.29 -33.99 -2.66
N GLU A 54 17.59 -34.15 -2.39
CA GLU A 54 18.32 -35.41 -2.66
C GLU A 54 17.76 -36.58 -1.85
N LEU A 55 17.42 -36.36 -0.58
CA LEU A 55 16.80 -37.38 0.27
C LEU A 55 15.42 -37.77 -0.25
N GLU A 56 14.60 -36.80 -0.64
CA GLU A 56 13.25 -37.05 -1.18
C GLU A 56 13.32 -37.84 -2.49
N LEU A 57 14.28 -37.52 -3.36
CA LEU A 57 14.46 -38.16 -4.66
C LEU A 57 14.82 -39.65 -4.56
N ARG A 58 15.52 -40.04 -3.48
CA ARG A 58 15.93 -41.43 -3.18
C ARG A 58 14.79 -42.30 -2.65
N LYS A 59 13.65 -41.72 -2.26
CA LYS A 59 12.50 -42.49 -1.81
C LYS A 59 11.93 -43.32 -2.96
N VAL A 60 11.32 -44.45 -2.60
CA VAL A 60 10.55 -45.30 -3.52
C VAL A 60 9.41 -44.49 -4.14
N SER A 61 8.72 -43.69 -3.31
CA SER A 61 7.70 -42.73 -3.73
C SER A 61 8.10 -41.31 -3.29
N PRO A 62 8.76 -40.52 -4.16
CA PRO A 62 9.07 -39.12 -3.89
C PRO A 62 7.81 -38.26 -3.89
N SER A 63 7.72 -37.27 -2.99
CA SER A 63 6.60 -36.34 -2.95
C SER A 63 7.01 -34.92 -3.35
N PRO A 64 6.48 -34.38 -4.48
CA PRO A 64 6.64 -32.96 -4.84
C PRO A 64 6.13 -32.03 -3.73
N GLN A 65 4.98 -32.38 -3.12
CA GLN A 65 4.38 -31.61 -2.05
C GLN A 65 5.27 -31.54 -0.80
N ALA A 66 6.03 -32.59 -0.49
CA ALA A 66 6.95 -32.57 0.63
C ALA A 66 8.04 -31.48 0.47
N LEU A 67 8.50 -31.23 -0.76
CA LEU A 67 9.44 -30.16 -1.05
C LEU A 67 8.80 -28.77 -0.86
N ILE A 68 7.57 -28.58 -1.34
CA ILE A 68 6.82 -27.33 -1.15
C ILE A 68 6.61 -27.06 0.35
N ASN A 69 6.18 -28.08 1.11
CA ASN A 69 5.98 -27.97 2.56
C ASN A 69 7.29 -27.62 3.28
N ARG A 70 8.41 -28.20 2.86
CA ARG A 70 9.71 -27.88 3.45
C ARG A 70 10.12 -26.42 3.17
N LEU A 71 9.89 -25.93 1.96
CA LEU A 71 10.12 -24.54 1.62
C LEU A 71 9.16 -23.60 2.38
N ASP A 72 7.91 -24.00 2.64
CA ASP A 72 6.94 -23.24 3.42
C ASP A 72 7.40 -23.06 4.88
N ILE A 73 8.04 -24.06 5.48
CA ILE A 73 8.65 -23.95 6.82
C ILE A 73 9.78 -22.90 6.86
N LEU A 74 10.59 -22.85 5.79
CA LEU A 74 11.77 -21.96 5.70
C LEU A 74 11.38 -20.52 5.35
N TYR A 75 10.48 -20.35 4.39
CA TYR A 75 10.21 -19.07 3.73
C TYR A 75 8.78 -18.57 3.94
N GLY A 76 7.85 -19.40 4.41
CA GLY A 76 6.48 -19.04 4.71
C GLY A 76 6.33 -18.04 5.85
N GLU A 77 5.24 -17.27 5.79
CA GLU A 77 4.89 -16.28 6.81
C GLU A 77 3.93 -16.88 7.85
N ARG A 78 4.50 -17.47 8.91
CA ARG A 78 3.74 -18.14 9.98
C ARG A 78 2.74 -17.25 10.73
N ASN A 79 3.06 -15.96 10.88
CA ASN A 79 2.25 -15.02 11.67
C ASN A 79 1.53 -14.00 10.78
N ARG A 80 1.26 -14.34 9.51
CA ARG A 80 0.64 -13.41 8.53
C ARG A 80 -0.70 -12.88 9.04
N LYS A 81 -1.54 -13.78 9.54
CA LYS A 81 -2.87 -13.45 10.07
C LYS A 81 -2.78 -12.44 11.21
N ASP A 82 -1.97 -12.73 12.22
CA ASP A 82 -1.78 -11.85 13.38
C ASP A 82 -1.21 -10.49 12.98
N LYS A 83 -0.23 -10.47 12.06
CA LYS A 83 0.32 -9.22 11.52
C LYS A 83 -0.72 -8.41 10.76
N ALA A 84 -1.57 -9.05 9.97
CA ALA A 84 -2.64 -8.39 9.24
C ALA A 84 -3.70 -7.82 10.18
N ILE A 85 -4.07 -8.53 11.25
CA ILE A 85 -4.95 -8.02 12.29
C ILE A 85 -4.34 -6.78 12.97
N GLN A 86 -3.05 -6.83 13.32
CA GLN A 86 -2.33 -5.66 13.84
C GLN A 86 -2.28 -4.50 12.83
N ALA A 87 -2.12 -4.81 11.55
CA ALA A 87 -2.15 -3.82 10.47
C ALA A 87 -3.53 -3.17 10.36
N LEU A 88 -4.63 -3.92 10.46
CA LEU A 88 -6.00 -3.38 10.46
C LEU A 88 -6.23 -2.38 11.62
N HIS A 89 -5.65 -2.63 12.79
CA HIS A 89 -5.73 -1.68 13.91
C HIS A 89 -4.97 -0.37 13.66
N THR A 90 -3.91 -0.40 12.86
CA THR A 90 -2.95 0.71 12.72
C THR A 90 -3.01 1.44 11.39
N ILE A 91 -3.53 0.82 10.33
CA ILE A 91 -3.64 1.40 9.00
C ILE A 91 -4.57 2.62 9.03
N ARG A 92 -4.16 3.71 8.40
CA ARG A 92 -4.94 4.95 8.29
C ARG A 92 -4.92 5.48 6.87
N GLN A 93 -6.03 6.08 6.46
CA GLN A 93 -6.12 6.92 5.27
C GLN A 93 -5.31 8.21 5.51
N LYS A 94 -4.42 8.55 4.58
CA LYS A 94 -3.60 9.77 4.69
C LYS A 94 -4.43 11.04 4.39
N GLU A 95 -3.86 12.20 4.73
CA GLU A 95 -4.57 13.50 4.65
C GLU A 95 -5.09 13.87 3.26
N ASP A 96 -4.29 13.62 2.22
CA ASP A 96 -4.62 13.92 0.81
C ASP A 96 -4.80 12.62 -0.02
N GLU A 97 -5.14 11.51 0.65
CA GLU A 97 -5.33 10.22 -0.02
C GLU A 97 -6.82 9.96 -0.26
N PRO A 98 -7.26 9.86 -1.53
CA PRO A 98 -8.64 9.52 -1.83
C PRO A 98 -8.96 8.09 -1.38
N PHE A 99 -10.23 7.82 -1.10
CA PHE A 99 -10.67 6.51 -0.63
C PHE A 99 -10.32 5.40 -1.63
N THR A 100 -10.42 5.67 -2.94
CA THR A 100 -10.07 4.72 -4.02
C THR A 100 -8.60 4.30 -4.01
N ALA A 101 -7.69 5.14 -3.52
CA ALA A 101 -6.27 4.80 -3.35
C ALA A 101 -6.00 4.09 -2.01
N PHE A 102 -6.72 4.46 -0.95
CA PHE A 102 -6.60 3.88 0.38
C PHE A 102 -7.19 2.46 0.46
N TYR A 103 -8.40 2.28 -0.04
CA TYR A 103 -9.23 1.10 0.18
C TYR A 103 -8.60 -0.22 -0.27
N PRO A 104 -7.91 -0.31 -1.43
CA PRO A 104 -7.22 -1.55 -1.82
C PRO A 104 -6.15 -2.01 -0.81
N ARG A 105 -5.50 -1.05 -0.12
CA ARG A 105 -4.51 -1.37 0.91
C ARG A 105 -5.19 -1.94 2.16
N PHE A 106 -6.34 -1.37 2.55
CA PHE A 106 -7.14 -1.88 3.66
C PHE A 106 -7.70 -3.27 3.37
N GLU A 107 -8.32 -3.46 2.19
CA GLU A 107 -8.88 -4.75 1.76
C GLU A 107 -7.84 -5.87 1.71
N LYS A 108 -6.63 -5.54 1.27
CA LYS A 108 -5.51 -6.49 1.31
C LYS A 108 -5.25 -7.02 2.73
N GLU A 109 -5.33 -6.16 3.74
CA GLU A 109 -5.15 -6.57 5.14
C GLU A 109 -6.36 -7.35 5.67
N VAL A 110 -7.60 -7.02 5.25
CA VAL A 110 -8.80 -7.83 5.55
C VAL A 110 -8.63 -9.26 5.00
N ALA A 111 -8.22 -9.39 3.74
CA ALA A 111 -7.97 -10.69 3.12
C ALA A 111 -6.79 -11.44 3.80
N ASN A 112 -5.74 -10.73 4.20
CA ASN A 112 -4.60 -11.35 4.89
C ASN A 112 -4.93 -11.78 6.32
N ALA A 113 -5.86 -11.09 6.98
CA ALA A 113 -6.40 -11.47 8.29
C ALA A 113 -7.43 -12.61 8.20
N GLU A 114 -7.76 -13.06 6.98
CA GLU A 114 -8.85 -14.03 6.73
C GLU A 114 -10.18 -13.54 7.33
N ALA A 115 -10.39 -12.23 7.25
CA ALA A 115 -11.52 -11.53 7.86
C ALA A 115 -12.77 -11.46 6.96
N GLU A 116 -12.77 -12.16 5.81
CA GLU A 116 -13.91 -12.17 4.89
C GLU A 116 -15.20 -12.61 5.60
N SER A 117 -15.07 -13.65 6.44
CA SER A 117 -16.17 -14.24 7.21
C SER A 117 -16.51 -13.46 8.49
N TRP A 118 -15.82 -12.36 8.78
CA TRP A 118 -16.17 -11.53 9.94
C TRP A 118 -17.53 -10.86 9.72
N GLU A 119 -18.23 -10.62 10.82
CA GLU A 119 -19.46 -9.84 10.78
C GLU A 119 -19.21 -8.45 10.17
N ASP A 120 -20.16 -7.99 9.37
CA ASP A 120 -20.08 -6.68 8.72
C ASP A 120 -19.89 -5.55 9.74
N SER A 121 -20.53 -5.65 10.92
CA SER A 121 -20.33 -4.74 12.06
C SER A 121 -18.86 -4.56 12.43
N SER A 122 -18.10 -5.67 12.45
CA SER A 122 -16.68 -5.69 12.78
C SER A 122 -15.85 -5.06 11.67
N LYS A 123 -16.06 -5.47 10.41
CA LYS A 123 -15.35 -4.91 9.25
C LYS A 123 -15.60 -3.40 9.11
N ILE A 124 -16.84 -2.97 9.27
CA ILE A 124 -17.24 -1.55 9.29
C ILE A 124 -16.53 -0.81 10.42
N SER A 125 -16.42 -1.38 11.62
CA SER A 125 -15.73 -0.74 12.75
C SER A 125 -14.25 -0.48 12.42
N TYR A 126 -13.53 -1.48 11.89
CA TYR A 126 -12.14 -1.30 11.46
C TYR A 126 -12.00 -0.25 10.36
N LEU A 127 -12.81 -0.36 9.30
CA LEU A 127 -12.74 0.58 8.18
C LEU A 127 -13.05 2.00 8.65
N ARG A 128 -14.16 2.19 9.37
CA ARG A 128 -14.54 3.48 9.93
C ARG A 128 -13.42 4.05 10.78
N ASN A 129 -12.76 3.28 11.63
CA ASN A 129 -11.65 3.78 12.45
C ASN A 129 -10.43 4.19 11.61
N ALA A 130 -10.17 3.50 10.50
CA ALA A 130 -9.07 3.78 9.61
C ALA A 130 -9.25 5.03 8.72
N LEU A 131 -10.49 5.47 8.49
CA LEU A 131 -10.79 6.64 7.64
C LEU A 131 -10.24 7.95 8.19
N HIS A 132 -9.95 8.88 7.28
CA HIS A 132 -9.55 10.23 7.61
C HIS A 132 -10.72 11.02 8.25
N PRO A 133 -10.47 11.90 9.25
CA PRO A 133 -11.52 12.69 9.90
C PRO A 133 -12.40 13.51 8.95
N LYS A 134 -11.84 14.05 7.86
CA LYS A 134 -12.63 14.77 6.83
C LYS A 134 -13.74 13.90 6.27
N LEU A 135 -13.40 12.72 5.74
CA LEU A 135 -14.38 11.77 5.20
C LEU A 135 -15.37 11.28 6.26
N LYS A 136 -14.90 11.05 7.51
CA LYS A 136 -15.78 10.71 8.64
C LYS A 136 -16.85 11.76 8.91
N ALA A 137 -16.53 13.05 8.79
CA ALA A 137 -17.47 14.13 9.04
C ALA A 137 -18.65 14.09 8.05
N HIS A 138 -18.37 13.82 6.77
CA HIS A 138 -19.42 13.66 5.75
C HIS A 138 -20.28 12.41 5.95
N LEU A 139 -19.76 11.38 6.62
CA LEU A 139 -20.52 10.16 6.95
C LEU A 139 -21.54 10.34 8.09
N ILE A 140 -21.42 11.39 8.92
CA ILE A 140 -22.33 11.62 10.07
C ILE A 140 -23.78 11.82 9.61
N GLY A 141 -23.99 12.44 8.43
CA GLY A 141 -25.33 12.68 7.87
C GLY A 141 -25.97 11.47 7.18
N CYS A 142 -25.27 10.35 7.05
CA CYS A 142 -25.79 9.16 6.37
C CYS A 142 -26.62 8.29 7.32
N SER A 143 -27.72 7.70 6.84
CA SER A 143 -28.55 6.83 7.68
C SER A 143 -27.81 5.55 8.06
N LYS A 144 -27.85 5.19 9.36
CA LYS A 144 -27.29 3.92 9.83
C LYS A 144 -27.96 2.69 9.20
N SER A 145 -29.23 2.80 8.79
CA SER A 145 -29.95 1.69 8.15
C SER A 145 -29.41 1.36 6.76
N GLU A 146 -28.84 2.34 6.06
CA GLU A 146 -28.29 2.18 4.70
C GLU A 146 -26.87 1.62 4.72
N LEU A 147 -26.21 1.65 5.88
CA LEU A 147 -24.80 1.33 6.07
C LEU A 147 -24.59 0.09 6.95
N GLN A 148 -25.54 -0.85 6.92
CA GLN A 148 -25.48 -2.06 7.73
C GLN A 148 -24.53 -3.12 7.16
N THR A 149 -24.38 -3.16 5.84
CA THR A 149 -23.47 -4.11 5.20
C THR A 149 -22.11 -3.48 4.93
N TYR A 150 -21.07 -4.31 4.96
CA TYR A 150 -19.70 -3.85 4.73
C TYR A 150 -19.55 -3.20 3.34
N VAL A 151 -20.12 -3.87 2.33
CA VAL A 151 -20.11 -3.40 0.94
C VAL A 151 -20.82 -2.05 0.81
N ALA A 152 -22.02 -1.89 1.37
CA ALA A 152 -22.75 -0.62 1.30
C ALA A 152 -21.97 0.52 1.99
N PHE A 153 -21.33 0.24 3.13
CA PHE A 153 -20.50 1.21 3.82
C PHE A 153 -19.28 1.63 2.99
N ALA A 154 -18.58 0.69 2.37
CA ALA A 154 -17.43 0.96 1.50
C ALA A 154 -17.83 1.75 0.25
N THR A 155 -18.90 1.36 -0.43
CA THR A 155 -19.46 2.10 -1.58
C THR A 155 -19.81 3.52 -1.20
N LYS A 156 -20.40 3.74 -0.02
CA LYS A 156 -20.72 5.10 0.42
C LYS A 156 -19.47 5.95 0.68
N CYS A 157 -18.42 5.35 1.25
CA CYS A 157 -17.15 6.05 1.44
C CYS A 157 -16.53 6.45 0.10
N GLU A 158 -16.62 5.60 -0.91
CA GLU A 158 -16.16 5.87 -2.27
C GLU A 158 -16.94 7.02 -2.92
N GLU A 159 -18.28 6.97 -2.89
CA GLU A 159 -19.15 8.04 -3.42
C GLU A 159 -18.80 9.41 -2.84
N ILE A 160 -18.68 9.49 -1.51
CA ILE A 160 -18.35 10.74 -0.81
C ILE A 160 -16.94 11.19 -1.16
N SER A 161 -15.97 10.27 -1.18
CA SER A 161 -14.58 10.60 -1.54
C SER A 161 -14.51 11.18 -2.96
N ASN A 162 -15.21 10.58 -3.92
CA ASN A 162 -15.27 11.07 -5.30
C ASN A 162 -15.90 12.48 -5.37
N GLN A 163 -16.94 12.74 -4.60
CA GLN A 163 -17.53 14.09 -4.48
C GLN A 163 -16.53 15.10 -3.91
N MET A 164 -15.84 14.75 -2.82
CA MET A 164 -14.81 15.59 -2.22
C MET A 164 -13.67 15.89 -3.21
N GLU A 165 -13.31 14.95 -4.08
CA GLU A 165 -12.32 15.18 -5.14
C GLU A 165 -12.82 16.18 -6.19
N LEU A 166 -14.06 16.03 -6.65
CA LEU A 166 -14.70 16.94 -7.61
C LEU A 166 -14.74 18.39 -7.09
N PHE A 167 -15.01 18.57 -5.79
CA PHE A 167 -15.03 19.88 -5.15
C PHE A 167 -13.66 20.36 -4.62
N GLY A 168 -12.60 19.57 -4.84
CA GLY A 168 -11.23 19.95 -4.49
C GLY A 168 -10.89 19.89 -3.00
N GLU A 169 -11.69 19.22 -2.18
CA GLU A 169 -11.49 19.14 -0.72
C GLU A 169 -10.30 18.24 -0.31
N TRP A 170 -9.91 17.30 -1.19
CA TRP A 170 -8.68 16.52 -1.05
C TRP A 170 -7.43 17.24 -1.56
N LYS A 171 -7.57 18.32 -2.34
CA LYS A 171 -6.42 19.11 -2.80
C LYS A 171 -6.06 20.10 -1.70
N ASN A 172 -4.90 19.86 -1.12
CA ASN A 172 -4.35 20.65 -0.05
C ASN A 172 -4.42 22.15 -0.36
N MET A 173 -4.88 22.94 0.63
CA MET A 173 -4.87 24.41 0.68
C MET A 173 -3.43 24.99 0.71
N SER A 174 -2.44 24.26 0.17
CA SER A 174 -1.01 24.60 0.10
C SER A 174 -0.74 25.90 -0.67
N ASN A 175 -1.64 26.32 -1.56
CA ASN A 175 -1.53 27.61 -2.25
C ASN A 175 -1.81 28.85 -1.37
N ASN A 176 -2.40 28.68 -0.17
CA ASN A 176 -2.77 29.83 0.67
C ASN A 176 -1.62 30.32 1.57
N SER A 177 -0.65 29.44 1.88
CA SER A 177 0.57 29.80 2.61
C SER A 177 1.53 30.63 1.74
N GLN A 178 1.55 30.39 0.43
CA GLN A 178 2.37 31.15 -0.52
C GLN A 178 1.80 32.55 -0.80
N ARG A 179 0.47 32.72 -0.75
CA ARG A 179 -0.18 34.03 -0.90
C ARG A 179 -0.05 34.94 0.32
N ARG A 180 0.06 34.38 1.53
CA ARG A 180 0.27 35.17 2.75
C ARG A 180 1.69 35.72 2.91
N MET A 181 2.71 35.08 2.33
CA MET A 181 4.09 35.59 2.35
C MET A 181 4.37 36.67 1.28
N ASP A 182 3.53 36.81 0.25
CA ASP A 182 3.71 37.86 -0.78
C ASP A 182 3.06 39.20 -0.38
N GLN A 183 2.15 39.19 0.61
CA GLN A 183 1.54 40.41 1.17
C GLN A 183 2.32 41.02 2.34
N SER A 184 3.39 40.37 2.82
CA SER A 184 4.25 40.88 3.89
C SER A 184 5.55 41.54 3.39
N LYS A 185 5.62 41.91 2.11
CA LYS A 185 6.67 42.82 1.63
C LYS A 185 6.31 44.25 2.05
N PRO A 186 7.17 44.96 2.79
CA PRO A 186 6.92 46.37 3.08
C PRO A 186 6.86 47.16 1.77
N MET A 187 5.86 48.03 1.64
CA MET A 187 5.77 49.03 0.57
C MET A 187 7.11 49.76 0.43
N PRO A 188 7.63 50.00 -0.79
CA PRO A 188 8.76 50.90 -0.99
C PRO A 188 8.41 52.26 -0.38
N HIS A 189 9.20 52.70 0.59
CA HIS A 189 9.02 53.98 1.26
C HIS A 189 9.27 55.10 0.23
N VAL A 190 8.23 55.86 -0.13
CA VAL A 190 8.23 56.93 -1.16
C VAL A 190 8.96 58.20 -0.67
N TRP A 191 10.08 58.06 0.05
CA TRP A 191 10.80 59.21 0.63
C TRP A 191 12.22 59.41 0.10
N ASP A 192 12.74 58.53 -0.77
CA ASP A 192 14.11 58.65 -1.28
C ASP A 192 14.26 59.50 -2.56
N GLU A 193 13.17 59.94 -3.21
CA GLU A 193 13.26 60.84 -4.37
C GLU A 193 13.35 62.34 -4.01
N ILE A 194 13.06 62.74 -2.77
CA ILE A 194 13.16 64.15 -2.36
C ILE A 194 14.57 64.49 -1.83
N ARG A 195 15.38 63.49 -1.45
CA ARG A 195 16.74 63.72 -0.93
C ARG A 195 17.83 63.81 -1.99
N MET A 196 17.53 63.50 -3.25
CA MET A 196 18.46 63.62 -4.39
C MET A 196 18.28 64.92 -5.20
N GLY A 197 17.42 65.84 -4.75
CA GLY A 197 17.14 67.12 -5.43
C GLY A 197 17.90 68.35 -4.90
N ILE A 198 18.61 68.26 -3.77
CA ILE A 198 19.22 69.42 -3.10
C ILE A 198 20.73 69.18 -2.88
N LEU A 199 21.50 68.89 -3.92
CA LEU A 199 22.97 69.05 -3.91
C LEU A 199 23.52 69.31 -5.34
N ARG A 200 22.87 70.19 -6.12
CA ARG A 200 23.49 70.81 -7.30
C ARG A 200 23.15 72.28 -7.39
N ASN A 201 23.73 73.07 -6.50
CA ASN A 201 24.06 74.45 -6.83
C ASN A 201 25.12 74.96 -5.85
N ASP A 202 26.39 74.96 -6.28
CA ASP A 202 27.20 76.17 -6.15
C ASP A 202 28.52 76.09 -6.93
N ARG A 203 28.65 77.07 -7.84
CA ARG A 203 29.85 77.84 -8.21
C ARG A 203 31.00 77.14 -8.94
N LYS A 204 31.15 77.50 -10.22
CA LYS A 204 32.34 78.23 -10.71
C LYS A 204 31.97 79.28 -11.77
N ILE A 205 32.17 80.56 -11.45
CA ILE A 205 32.32 81.67 -12.40
C ILE A 205 33.61 82.43 -12.04
N LYS A 206 34.52 82.51 -13.03
CA LYS A 206 35.55 83.54 -13.35
C LYS A 206 36.83 83.67 -12.50
N PRO A 207 37.89 84.32 -13.04
CA PRO A 207 38.02 85.00 -14.35
C PRO A 207 38.69 84.17 -15.45
#